data_AF-A0A2E8G1J1-F1
#
_entry.id   AF-A0A2E8G1J1-F1
#
_cell.length_a   1.000
_cell.length_b   1.000
_cell.length_c   1.000
_cell.angle_alpha   90.00
_cell.angle_beta   90.00
_cell.angle_gamma   90.00
#
_symmetry.space_group_name_H-M   'P 1'
#
loop_
_entity.id
_entity.type
_entity.pdbx_description
1 polymer ?
#
loop_
_entity_poly.entity_id
_entity_poly.type
_entity_poly.pdbx_seq_one_letter_code
_entity_poly.pdbx_strand_id
1 'polypeptide(L)'
;MKKFLASLFGIASVTASAAGIQVITVDEQHIQMGLAEGQVGEYYAIKPAIEIELDASNYKFPAILGQESNEPNAIQLIIDNEHQYTAYWEPGVTKYTLNNATLVPRFKDFNGFNSGDQFVIAIGVLVIDHVKKEQAFKVQWVGMGKVQP
;
A
#
# COMPACT_ATOMS: atom_id res chain seq x y z
N MET A 1 21.45 -62.78 -21.85
CA MET A 1 21.29 -62.00 -20.61
C MET A 1 21.15 -60.52 -20.98
N LYS A 2 19.94 -59.97 -20.91
CA LYS A 2 19.64 -58.57 -21.29
C LYS A 2 19.84 -57.66 -20.08
N LYS A 3 20.71 -56.65 -20.19
CA LYS A 3 20.92 -55.62 -19.16
C LYS A 3 19.85 -54.54 -19.33
N PHE A 4 19.01 -54.36 -18.31
CA PHE A 4 18.08 -53.24 -18.21
C PHE A 4 18.85 -52.01 -17.69
N LEU A 5 18.91 -50.94 -18.50
CA LEU A 5 19.23 -49.60 -18.01
C LEU A 5 17.95 -49.02 -17.39
N ALA A 6 17.98 -48.75 -16.09
CA ALA A 6 16.95 -47.97 -15.42
C ALA A 6 17.30 -46.48 -15.54
N SER A 7 16.49 -45.72 -16.28
CA SER A 7 16.56 -44.26 -16.30
C SER A 7 16.04 -43.70 -14.97
N LEU A 8 16.91 -43.00 -14.24
CA LEU A 8 16.57 -42.27 -13.03
C LEU A 8 15.97 -40.92 -13.44
N PHE A 9 14.65 -40.77 -13.36
CA PHE A 9 13.99 -39.46 -13.46
C PHE A 9 14.17 -38.73 -12.12
N GLY A 10 15.11 -37.78 -12.08
CA GLY A 10 15.25 -36.86 -10.96
C GLY A 10 14.13 -35.83 -10.96
N ILE A 11 13.20 -35.95 -10.01
CA ILE A 11 12.18 -34.93 -9.75
C ILE A 11 12.89 -33.77 -9.03
N ALA A 12 13.18 -32.69 -9.74
CA ALA A 12 13.62 -31.45 -9.12
C ALA A 12 12.40 -30.80 -8.44
N SER A 13 12.30 -30.96 -7.12
CA SER A 13 11.34 -30.22 -6.30
C SER A 13 11.74 -28.75 -6.31
N VAL A 14 11.03 -27.94 -7.09
CA VAL A 14 11.12 -26.47 -6.98
C VAL A 14 10.39 -26.09 -5.70
N THR A 15 11.14 -25.84 -4.62
CA THR A 15 10.57 -25.21 -3.43
C THR A 15 10.32 -23.74 -3.73
N ALA A 16 9.09 -23.40 -4.12
CA ALA A 16 8.64 -22.02 -4.13
C ALA A 16 8.61 -21.52 -2.68
N SER A 17 9.63 -20.76 -2.29
CA SER A 17 9.60 -20.01 -1.04
C SER A 17 8.56 -18.91 -1.21
N ALA A 18 7.38 -19.09 -0.61
CA ALA A 18 6.44 -17.99 -0.42
C ALA A 18 7.13 -16.96 0.48
N ALA A 19 7.73 -15.92 -0.12
CA ALA A 19 8.17 -14.76 0.63
C ALA A 19 6.94 -14.21 1.35
N GLY A 20 7.00 -14.09 2.67
CA GLY A 20 5.89 -13.56 3.46
C GLY A 20 5.50 -12.15 2.99
N ILE A 21 4.22 -11.80 3.16
CA ILE A 21 3.70 -10.47 2.82
C ILE A 21 4.47 -9.43 3.65
N GLN A 22 4.94 -8.37 2.97
CA GLN A 22 5.61 -7.25 3.64
C GLN A 22 4.57 -6.33 4.27
N VAL A 23 4.82 -5.91 5.51
CA VAL A 23 3.89 -5.07 6.29
C VAL A 23 4.42 -3.64 6.38
N ILE A 24 3.58 -2.67 6.05
CA ILE A 24 3.78 -1.25 6.33
C ILE A 24 2.89 -0.88 7.52
N THR A 25 3.50 -0.45 8.62
CA THR A 25 2.76 0.00 9.82
C THR A 25 2.51 1.49 9.74
N VAL A 26 1.26 1.94 9.84
CA VAL A 26 0.90 3.36 9.92
C VAL A 26 1.34 3.90 11.29
N ASP A 27 2.26 4.86 11.30
CA ASP A 27 2.82 5.43 12.53
C ASP A 27 3.23 6.90 12.37
N GLU A 28 3.68 7.49 13.48
CA GLU A 28 4.16 8.87 13.56
C GLU A 28 5.60 9.04 13.03
N GLN A 29 6.40 7.98 13.00
CA GLN A 29 7.80 8.05 12.57
C GLN A 29 7.91 8.28 11.06
N HIS A 30 6.98 7.72 10.30
CA HIS A 30 6.94 7.79 8.84
C HIS A 30 5.98 8.87 8.30
N ILE A 31 5.30 9.60 9.19
CA ILE A 31 4.35 10.64 8.78
C ILE A 31 5.08 11.75 8.02
N GLN A 32 4.51 12.18 6.90
CA GLN A 32 5.08 13.20 6.01
C GLN A 32 4.34 14.54 6.07
N MET A 33 3.41 14.68 7.02
CA MET A 33 2.56 15.86 7.19
C MET A 33 2.66 16.39 8.62
N GLY A 34 2.45 17.71 8.78
CA GLY A 34 2.45 18.36 10.10
C GLY A 34 3.82 18.53 10.76
N LEU A 35 4.90 18.18 10.05
CA LEU A 35 6.27 18.38 10.50
C LEU A 35 6.72 19.84 10.34
N ALA A 36 7.74 20.24 11.10
CA ALA A 36 8.34 21.57 10.95
C ALA A 36 8.97 21.73 9.56
N GLU A 37 9.09 22.97 9.09
CA GLU A 37 9.71 23.26 7.80
C GLU A 37 11.12 22.65 7.72
N GLY A 38 11.39 21.92 6.63
CA GLY A 38 12.66 21.22 6.41
C GLY A 38 12.77 19.85 7.09
N GLN A 39 11.78 19.44 7.91
CA GLN A 39 11.69 18.08 8.44
C GLN A 39 10.89 17.17 7.51
N VAL A 40 11.34 15.92 7.42
CA VAL A 40 10.74 14.87 6.60
C VAL A 40 10.67 13.63 7.47
N GLY A 41 9.55 12.90 7.43
CA GLY A 41 9.41 11.64 8.15
C GLY A 41 10.31 10.57 7.53
N GLU A 42 10.49 9.45 8.22
CA GLU A 42 11.23 8.33 7.66
C GLU A 42 10.51 7.74 6.43
N TYR A 43 11.29 7.19 5.51
CA TYR A 43 10.77 6.44 4.37
C TYR A 43 10.72 4.97 4.73
N TYR A 44 9.61 4.30 4.40
CA TYR A 44 9.62 2.84 4.38
C TYR A 44 10.59 2.33 3.30
N ALA A 45 11.25 1.21 3.58
CA ALA A 45 12.01 0.45 2.59
C ALA A 45 11.40 -0.94 2.46
N ILE A 46 10.91 -1.28 1.28
CA ILE A 46 10.35 -2.60 0.97
C ILE A 46 11.10 -3.23 -0.19
N LYS A 47 11.04 -4.55 -0.30
CA LYS A 47 11.46 -5.29 -1.50
C LYS A 47 10.39 -5.27 -2.58
N PRO A 48 10.72 -5.57 -3.85
CA PRO A 48 9.71 -5.75 -4.88
C PRO A 48 8.66 -6.77 -4.45
N ALA A 49 7.38 -6.43 -4.64
CA ALA A 49 6.28 -7.28 -4.23
C ALA A 49 5.02 -6.99 -5.07
N ILE A 50 4.19 -8.01 -5.27
CA ILE A 50 2.88 -7.86 -5.93
C ILE A 50 1.80 -7.37 -4.96
N GLU A 51 2.09 -7.40 -3.66
CA GLU A 51 1.19 -6.98 -2.59
C GLU A 51 1.97 -6.59 -1.34
N ILE A 52 1.36 -5.74 -0.52
CA ILE A 52 1.78 -5.42 0.84
C ILE A 52 0.56 -5.43 1.76
N GLU A 53 0.77 -5.60 3.06
CA GLU A 53 -0.23 -5.34 4.08
C GLU A 53 0.03 -3.95 4.68
N LEU A 54 -0.98 -3.10 4.71
CA LEU A 54 -0.99 -1.84 5.44
C LEU A 54 -1.68 -2.08 6.80
N ASP A 55 -0.93 -1.93 7.89
CA ASP A 55 -1.39 -2.14 9.26
C ASP A 55 -1.57 -0.80 9.97
N ALA A 56 -2.81 -0.42 10.23
CA ALA A 56 -3.19 0.79 10.95
C ALA A 56 -3.74 0.50 12.35
N SER A 57 -3.62 -0.72 12.88
CA SER A 57 -4.27 -1.14 14.13
C SER A 57 -3.87 -0.30 15.35
N ASN A 58 -2.70 0.31 15.34
CA ASN A 58 -2.17 1.10 16.46
C ASN A 58 -2.17 2.61 16.21
N TYR A 59 -2.67 3.07 15.06
CA TYR A 59 -2.68 4.48 14.71
C TYR A 59 -4.02 5.14 15.07
N LYS A 60 -3.96 6.35 15.62
CA LYS A 60 -5.15 7.16 15.93
C LYS A 60 -5.24 8.32 14.95
N PHE A 61 -6.16 8.22 14.01
CA PHE A 61 -6.34 9.26 13.01
C PHE A 61 -6.81 10.59 13.63
N PRO A 62 -6.19 11.73 13.24
CA PRO A 62 -6.62 13.04 13.72
C PRO A 62 -8.01 13.40 13.20
N ALA A 63 -8.72 14.24 13.96
CA ALA A 63 -10.04 14.71 13.57
C ALA A 63 -9.98 15.64 12.36
N ILE A 64 -10.99 15.52 11.49
CA ILE A 64 -11.22 16.46 10.38
C ILE A 64 -12.27 17.47 10.83
N LEU A 65 -11.95 18.75 10.76
CA LEU A 65 -12.91 19.82 11.08
C LEU A 65 -14.19 19.69 10.23
N GLY A 66 -15.33 19.69 10.92
CA GLY A 66 -16.66 19.57 10.31
C GLY A 66 -17.07 18.14 9.94
N GLN A 67 -16.39 17.11 10.47
CA GLN A 67 -16.85 15.72 10.38
C GLN A 67 -17.11 15.13 11.78
N GLU A 68 -18.13 14.27 11.86
CA GLU A 68 -18.51 13.62 13.13
C GLU A 68 -17.64 12.40 13.45
N SER A 69 -17.07 11.76 12.42
CA SER A 69 -16.16 10.62 12.56
C SER A 69 -14.74 11.00 12.19
N ASN A 70 -13.77 10.44 12.92
CA ASN A 70 -12.35 10.52 12.59
C ASN A 70 -11.88 9.31 11.76
N GLU A 71 -12.79 8.38 11.46
CA GLU A 71 -12.45 7.19 10.70
C GLU A 71 -12.23 7.54 9.21
N PRO A 72 -11.12 7.10 8.61
CA PRO A 72 -10.91 7.25 7.17
C PRO A 72 -12.00 6.52 6.36
N ASN A 73 -12.14 6.90 5.09
CA ASN A 73 -12.99 6.15 4.15
C ASN A 73 -12.22 5.67 2.91
N ALA A 74 -10.96 6.08 2.74
CA ALA A 74 -10.15 5.72 1.60
C ALA A 74 -8.64 5.74 1.90
N ILE A 75 -7.94 4.90 1.16
CA ILE A 75 -6.48 4.82 1.06
C ILE A 75 -6.13 5.17 -0.38
N GLN A 76 -5.26 6.15 -0.59
CA GLN A 76 -4.68 6.45 -1.89
C GLN A 76 -3.25 5.94 -1.94
N LEU A 77 -2.95 5.13 -2.97
CA LEU A 77 -1.58 4.73 -3.32
C LEU A 77 -1.19 5.47 -4.60
N ILE A 78 -0.06 6.17 -4.56
CA ILE A 78 0.48 6.92 -5.70
C ILE A 78 1.92 6.48 -5.89
N ILE A 79 2.25 5.90 -7.04
CA ILE A 79 3.63 5.58 -7.43
C ILE A 79 4.16 6.70 -8.33
N ASP A 80 3.38 7.10 -9.32
CA ASP A 80 3.67 8.23 -10.20
C ASP A 80 2.38 8.87 -10.75
N ASN A 81 2.50 9.71 -11.77
CA ASN A 81 1.37 10.42 -12.37
C ASN A 81 0.39 9.50 -13.13
N GLU A 82 0.84 8.32 -13.57
CA GLU A 82 0.04 7.35 -14.32
C GLU A 82 -0.40 6.16 -13.45
N HIS A 83 0.23 5.97 -12.30
CA HIS A 83 -0.03 4.86 -11.38
C HIS A 83 -0.57 5.41 -10.05
N GLN A 84 -1.87 5.72 -10.07
CA GLN A 84 -2.64 6.21 -8.92
C GLN A 84 -3.81 5.27 -8.65
N TYR A 85 -4.01 4.92 -7.39
CA TYR A 85 -4.94 3.89 -6.97
C TYR A 85 -5.70 4.31 -5.72
N THR A 86 -6.92 3.78 -5.57
CA THR A 86 -7.72 3.96 -4.37
C THR A 86 -8.16 2.59 -3.85
N ALA A 87 -7.97 2.34 -2.55
CA ALA A 87 -8.65 1.28 -1.82
C ALA A 87 -9.70 1.90 -0.88
N TYR A 88 -10.83 1.23 -0.73
CA TYR A 88 -11.89 1.66 0.18
C TYR A 88 -11.54 1.26 1.61
N TRP A 89 -11.74 2.18 2.56
CA TRP A 89 -11.58 1.89 3.97
C TRP A 89 -12.91 1.40 4.53
N GLU A 90 -12.94 0.15 4.98
CA GLU A 90 -14.11 -0.42 5.64
C GLU A 90 -14.13 -0.08 7.14
N PRO A 91 -15.27 0.37 7.69
CA PRO A 91 -15.36 0.69 9.11
C PRO A 91 -14.99 -0.48 10.03
N GLY A 92 -14.16 -0.22 11.03
CA GLY A 92 -13.69 -1.22 12.00
C GLY A 92 -12.61 -2.17 11.48
N VAL A 93 -12.24 -2.09 10.20
CA VAL A 93 -11.08 -2.79 9.64
C VAL A 93 -9.83 -1.92 9.83
N THR A 94 -8.71 -2.55 10.18
CA THR A 94 -7.44 -1.84 10.44
C THR A 94 -6.24 -2.41 9.68
N LYS A 95 -6.43 -3.50 8.94
CA LYS A 95 -5.40 -4.13 8.11
C LYS A 95 -5.92 -4.27 6.70
N TYR A 96 -5.15 -3.80 5.73
CA TYR A 96 -5.55 -3.77 4.32
C TYR A 96 -4.44 -4.37 3.47
N THR A 97 -4.76 -5.40 2.70
CA THR A 97 -3.89 -5.84 1.62
C THR A 97 -4.00 -4.83 0.48
N LEU A 98 -2.88 -4.27 0.01
CA LEU A 98 -2.82 -3.41 -1.16
C LEU A 98 -2.24 -4.22 -2.32
N ASN A 99 -3.13 -4.61 -3.25
CA ASN A 99 -2.80 -5.41 -4.42
C ASN A 99 -3.80 -5.14 -5.55
N ASN A 100 -3.65 -5.84 -6.69
CA ASN A 100 -4.51 -5.61 -7.86
C ASN A 100 -5.99 -5.95 -7.63
N ALA A 101 -6.33 -6.73 -6.61
CA ALA A 101 -7.73 -7.08 -6.31
C ALA A 101 -8.44 -6.02 -5.45
N THR A 102 -7.67 -5.21 -4.71
CA THR A 102 -8.18 -4.26 -3.71
C THR A 102 -7.99 -2.82 -4.14
N LEU A 103 -7.03 -2.56 -5.03
CA LEU A 103 -6.73 -1.24 -5.57
C LEU A 103 -7.54 -0.97 -6.83
N VAL A 104 -8.37 0.06 -6.79
CA VAL A 104 -9.08 0.59 -7.96
C VAL A 104 -8.17 1.57 -8.68
N PRO A 105 -7.78 1.32 -9.95
CA PRO A 105 -6.91 2.21 -10.70
C PRO A 105 -7.64 3.46 -11.15
N ARG A 106 -6.96 4.61 -11.09
CA ARG A 106 -7.43 5.86 -11.70
C ARG A 106 -7.10 5.94 -13.19
N PHE A 107 -5.93 5.42 -13.59
CA PHE A 107 -5.42 5.53 -14.95
C PHE A 107 -4.92 4.19 -15.50
N LYS A 108 -3.96 3.54 -14.83
CA LYS A 108 -3.40 2.24 -15.22
C LYS A 108 -3.58 1.21 -14.12
N ASP A 109 -3.68 -0.06 -14.51
CA ASP A 109 -3.79 -1.20 -13.60
C ASP A 109 -2.58 -1.31 -12.67
N PHE A 110 -2.77 -1.97 -11.52
CA PHE A 110 -1.72 -2.18 -10.54
C PHE A 110 -0.95 -3.46 -10.84
N ASN A 111 0.35 -3.33 -11.11
CA ASN A 111 1.21 -4.47 -11.46
C ASN A 111 2.24 -4.82 -10.37
N GLY A 112 2.06 -4.30 -9.16
CA GLY A 112 2.99 -4.48 -8.04
C GLY A 112 3.89 -3.28 -7.79
N PHE A 113 4.67 -3.40 -6.71
CA PHE A 113 5.74 -2.50 -6.30
C PHE A 113 7.04 -2.98 -6.95
N ASN A 114 7.56 -2.23 -7.92
CA ASN A 114 8.72 -2.60 -8.71
C ASN A 114 9.99 -1.99 -8.14
N SER A 115 11.13 -2.68 -8.31
CA SER A 115 12.43 -2.16 -7.87
C SER A 115 12.70 -0.76 -8.45
N GLY A 116 13.04 0.19 -7.58
CA GLY A 116 13.27 1.58 -7.94
C GLY A 116 12.05 2.48 -7.79
N ASP A 117 10.85 1.93 -7.58
CA ASP A 117 9.65 2.73 -7.34
C ASP A 117 9.81 3.54 -6.04
N GLN A 118 9.26 4.75 -6.07
CA GLN A 118 8.91 5.51 -4.89
C GLN A 118 7.40 5.60 -4.85
N PHE A 119 6.82 5.51 -3.66
CA PHE A 119 5.37 5.58 -3.52
C PHE A 119 4.96 6.42 -2.32
N VAL A 120 3.74 6.94 -2.41
CA VAL A 120 3.02 7.66 -1.36
C VAL A 120 1.79 6.84 -1.00
N ILE A 121 1.58 6.63 0.30
CA ILE A 121 0.31 6.11 0.83
C ILE A 121 -0.32 7.26 1.62
N ALA A 122 -1.50 7.70 1.21
CA ALA A 122 -2.28 8.69 1.93
C ALA A 122 -3.58 8.07 2.43
N ILE A 123 -3.92 8.32 3.70
CA ILE A 123 -5.12 7.81 4.35
C ILE A 123 -5.97 9.00 4.76
N GLY A 124 -7.27 8.93 4.50
CA GLY A 124 -8.16 10.03 4.84
C GLY A 124 -9.58 9.84 4.36
N VAL A 125 -10.26 10.97 4.17
CA VAL A 125 -11.68 11.00 3.79
C VAL A 125 -11.84 11.63 2.41
N LEU A 126 -12.20 10.79 1.44
CA LEU A 126 -12.66 11.20 0.12
C LEU A 126 -14.10 11.69 0.23
N VAL A 127 -14.31 12.97 -0.05
CA VAL A 127 -15.63 13.61 -0.08
C VAL A 127 -15.92 14.17 -1.47
N ILE A 128 -17.20 14.25 -1.82
CA ILE A 128 -17.64 15.04 -2.97
C ILE A 128 -17.88 16.46 -2.47
N ASP A 129 -17.12 17.42 -2.98
CA ASP A 129 -17.44 18.84 -2.84
C ASP A 129 -18.68 19.12 -3.68
N HIS A 130 -19.85 19.25 -3.03
CA HIS A 130 -21.12 19.47 -3.71
C HIS A 130 -21.25 20.86 -4.35
N VAL A 131 -20.41 21.82 -3.97
CA VAL A 131 -20.39 23.16 -4.56
C VAL A 131 -19.60 23.14 -5.86
N LYS A 132 -18.40 22.55 -5.84
CA LYS A 132 -17.52 22.45 -7.01
C LYS A 132 -17.83 21.26 -7.91
N LYS A 133 -18.61 20.29 -7.42
CA LYS A 133 -18.86 18.97 -8.02
C LYS A 133 -17.55 18.20 -8.28
N GLU A 134 -16.58 18.37 -7.40
CA GLU A 134 -15.26 17.75 -7.49
C GLU A 134 -15.03 16.79 -6.32
N GLN A 135 -14.18 15.79 -6.51
CA GLN A 135 -13.72 14.96 -5.40
C GLN A 135 -12.60 15.70 -4.65
N ALA A 136 -12.76 15.84 -3.34
CA ALA A 136 -11.73 16.37 -2.46
C ALA A 136 -11.27 15.26 -1.50
N PHE A 137 -9.97 15.03 -1.42
CA PHE A 137 -9.39 14.07 -0.49
C PHE A 137 -8.84 14.83 0.74
N LYS A 138 -9.49 14.66 1.89
CA LYS A 138 -9.08 15.26 3.15
C LYS A 138 -8.13 14.29 3.87
N VAL A 139 -6.85 14.64 3.87
CA VAL A 139 -5.77 13.79 4.36
C VAL A 139 -5.71 13.78 5.89
N GLN A 140 -5.54 12.59 6.48
CA GLN A 140 -5.34 12.39 7.92
C GLN A 140 -3.97 11.79 8.24
N TRP A 141 -3.35 11.09 7.28
CA TRP A 141 -1.99 10.58 7.37
C TRP A 141 -1.38 10.44 5.97
N VAL A 142 -0.07 10.65 5.86
CA VAL A 142 0.71 10.40 4.63
C VAL A 142 2.01 9.73 5.01
N GLY A 143 2.35 8.63 4.37
CA GLY A 143 3.65 7.98 4.42
C GLY A 143 4.27 7.88 3.04
N MET A 144 5.60 7.79 2.99
CA MET A 144 6.35 7.58 1.76
C MET A 144 7.22 6.33 1.88
N GLY A 145 7.38 5.61 0.77
CA GLY A 145 8.22 4.42 0.73
C GLY A 145 9.05 4.33 -0.55
N LYS A 146 10.07 3.48 -0.49
CA LYS A 146 10.98 3.16 -1.60
C LYS A 146 11.08 1.65 -1.75
N VAL A 147 11.09 1.19 -2.99
CA VAL A 147 11.26 -0.22 -3.32
C VAL A 147 12.73 -0.48 -3.68
N GLN A 148 13.41 -1.25 -2.84
CA GLN A 148 14.84 -1.54 -2.93
C GLN A 148 15.07 -3.04 -3.21
N PRO A 149 16.08 -3.40 -4.02
CA PRO A 149 16.43 -4.79 -4.33
C PRO A 149 16.69 -5.67 -3.10
#